data_AF-A0A5N8HJ90-F1
#
_entry.id   AF-A0A5N8HJ90-F1
#
_cell.length_a   1.000
_cell.length_b   1.000
_cell.length_c   1.000
_cell.angle_alpha   90.00
_cell.angle_beta   90.00
_cell.angle_gamma   90.00
#
_symmetry.space_group_name_H-M   'P 1'
#
loop_
_entity.id
_entity.type
_entity.pdbx_description
1 polymer ?
#
loop_
_entity_poly.entity_id
_entity_poly.type
_entity_poly.pdbx_seq_one_letter_code
_entity_poly.pdbx_strand_id
1 'polypeptide(L)'
;MFKSFFPKPGAFFLSAFVWALIAVIFWQAGGGDWVARITGASGQIPISAARFWSLDFLIFYAYYIVCVGLFAFFWFIYSPHRWQYWSILGTALIIFVTWFLVEVGVAVNAWYAPFYDLIQTALSSPHKVTIEQFYREVGVFLGIALIAVVISVLNNFFVSHYVFRWRTAMNEYYMANWQQLRHIEGAAQRVQEDTMRFASTLENMGVSFINAIMTLIA
;
A
#
# COMPACT_ATOMS: atom_id res chain seq x y z
N MET A 1 21.20 10.84 -4.06
CA MET A 1 19.78 10.88 -3.67
C MET A 1 19.43 9.72 -2.75
N PHE A 2 19.36 8.46 -3.17
CA PHE A 2 18.96 7.36 -2.27
C PHE A 2 19.82 7.16 -1.01
N LYS A 3 21.13 7.41 -1.08
CA LYS A 3 22.05 7.32 0.07
C LYS A 3 21.69 8.29 1.22
N SER A 4 20.91 9.34 0.96
CA SER A 4 20.53 10.30 1.99
C SER A 4 19.36 9.83 2.85
N PHE A 5 18.56 8.88 2.35
CA PHE A 5 17.31 8.46 2.99
C PHE A 5 17.32 6.99 3.39
N PHE A 6 17.88 6.12 2.55
CA PHE A 6 17.94 4.68 2.77
C PHE A 6 19.33 4.23 3.28
N PRO A 7 19.38 3.31 4.27
CA PRO A 7 20.64 2.72 4.70
C PRO A 7 21.23 1.89 3.56
N LYS A 8 22.48 2.13 3.16
CA LYS A 8 23.20 1.36 2.11
C LYS A 8 22.30 0.96 0.91
N PRO A 9 21.86 1.92 0.07
CA PRO A 9 20.74 1.73 -0.86
C PRO A 9 20.86 0.53 -1.80
N GLY A 10 22.06 0.23 -2.33
CA GLY A 10 22.23 -0.94 -3.21
C GLY A 10 21.91 -2.27 -2.53
N ALA A 11 22.44 -2.49 -1.32
CA ALA A 11 22.17 -3.70 -0.55
C ALA A 11 20.73 -3.70 0.00
N PHE A 12 20.22 -2.53 0.42
CA PHE A 12 18.87 -2.38 0.92
C PHE A 12 17.82 -2.75 -0.12
N PHE A 13 17.85 -2.13 -1.30
CA PHE A 13 16.84 -2.40 -2.34
C PHE A 13 16.91 -3.85 -2.84
N LEU A 14 18.10 -4.42 -3.00
CA LEU A 14 18.25 -5.83 -3.37
C LEU A 14 17.68 -6.76 -2.29
N SER A 15 18.02 -6.52 -1.03
CA SER A 15 17.50 -7.32 0.09
C SER A 15 15.99 -7.17 0.25
N ALA A 16 15.45 -5.96 0.05
CA ALA A 16 14.02 -5.68 0.11
C ALA A 16 13.28 -6.40 -1.02
N PHE A 17 13.82 -6.38 -2.23
CA PHE A 17 13.24 -7.07 -3.38
C PHE A 17 13.22 -8.58 -3.18
N VAL A 18 14.35 -9.18 -2.78
CA VAL A 18 14.44 -10.62 -2.53
C VAL A 18 13.54 -11.04 -1.36
N TRP A 19 13.53 -10.27 -0.27
CA TRP A 19 12.67 -10.53 0.89
C TRP A 19 11.19 -10.43 0.53
N ALA A 20 10.80 -9.40 -0.23
CA ALA A 20 9.42 -9.23 -0.71
C ALA A 20 9.01 -10.39 -1.62
N LEU A 21 9.86 -10.83 -2.55
CA LEU A 21 9.58 -11.98 -3.39
C LEU A 21 9.38 -13.25 -2.57
N ILE A 22 10.27 -13.52 -1.60
CA ILE A 22 10.13 -14.69 -0.73
C ILE A 22 8.82 -14.62 0.06
N ALA A 23 8.51 -13.46 0.64
CA ALA A 23 7.29 -13.27 1.43
C ALA A 23 6.02 -13.44 0.59
N VAL A 24 6.01 -12.94 -0.65
CA VAL A 24 4.89 -13.09 -1.58
C VAL A 24 4.76 -14.53 -2.04
N ILE A 25 5.85 -15.18 -2.46
CA ILE A 25 5.84 -16.58 -2.89
C ILE A 25 5.39 -17.49 -1.75
N PHE A 26 5.89 -17.27 -0.53
CA PHE A 26 5.47 -18.05 0.63
C PHE A 26 3.97 -17.92 0.88
N TRP A 27 3.43 -16.70 0.80
CA TRP A 27 2.00 -16.47 0.98
C TRP A 27 1.16 -17.15 -0.10
N GLN A 28 1.55 -17.00 -1.37
CA GLN A 28 0.84 -17.54 -2.54
C GLN A 28 0.98 -19.06 -2.72
N ALA A 29 2.10 -19.67 -2.29
CA ALA A 29 2.36 -21.11 -2.43
C ALA A 29 1.63 -21.98 -1.40
N GLY A 30 0.62 -21.45 -0.71
CA GLY A 30 -0.17 -22.15 0.30
C GLY A 30 0.20 -21.82 1.75
N GLY A 31 1.11 -20.87 1.99
CA GLY A 31 1.36 -20.32 3.32
C GLY A 31 0.11 -19.63 3.90
N GLY A 32 -0.62 -18.89 3.06
CA GLY A 32 -1.91 -18.29 3.44
C GLY A 32 -2.94 -19.34 3.87
N ASP A 33 -3.11 -20.39 3.07
CA ASP A 33 -4.04 -21.49 3.35
C ASP A 33 -3.65 -22.28 4.61
N TRP A 34 -2.35 -22.48 4.84
CA TRP A 34 -1.83 -23.16 6.02
C TRP A 34 -2.15 -22.36 7.29
N VAL A 35 -1.92 -21.04 7.28
CA VAL A 35 -2.24 -20.19 8.43
C VAL A 35 -3.76 -20.10 8.63
N ALA A 36 -4.54 -19.94 7.55
CA ALA A 36 -6.00 -19.88 7.61
C ALA A 36 -6.62 -21.14 8.23
N ARG A 37 -6.06 -22.33 7.94
CA ARG A 37 -6.48 -23.61 8.54
C ARG A 37 -6.17 -23.70 10.02
N ILE A 38 -5.04 -23.14 10.46
CA ILE A 38 -4.66 -23.12 11.88
C ILE A 38 -5.57 -22.18 12.68
N THR A 39 -5.98 -21.08 12.08
CA THR A 39 -6.83 -20.06 12.73
C THR A 39 -8.32 -20.30 12.57
N GLY A 40 -8.74 -21.31 11.79
CA GLY A 40 -10.15 -21.64 11.57
C GLY A 40 -10.92 -20.63 10.73
N ALA A 41 -10.26 -19.91 9.83
CA ALA A 41 -10.92 -18.94 8.98
C ALA A 41 -11.78 -19.67 7.92
N SER A 42 -13.05 -19.27 7.79
CA SER A 42 -14.08 -20.03 7.07
C SER A 42 -14.05 -19.85 5.55
N GLY A 43 -13.11 -19.05 5.01
CA GLY A 43 -13.00 -18.76 3.58
C GLY A 43 -14.20 -18.01 2.98
N GLN A 44 -15.23 -17.70 3.78
CA GLN A 44 -16.37 -16.91 3.37
C GLN A 44 -16.06 -15.44 3.58
N ILE A 45 -15.69 -14.77 2.49
CA ILE A 45 -15.39 -13.34 2.50
C ILE A 45 -16.71 -12.57 2.36
N PRO A 46 -17.11 -11.75 3.35
CA PRO A 46 -18.30 -10.91 3.22
C PRO A 46 -18.17 -9.95 2.04
N ILE A 47 -19.28 -9.70 1.33
CA ILE A 47 -19.32 -8.71 0.23
C ILE A 47 -19.35 -7.27 0.77
N SER A 48 -19.66 -7.09 2.07
CA SER A 48 -19.73 -5.78 2.72
C SER A 48 -18.39 -5.30 3.28
N ALA A 49 -18.37 -4.08 3.84
CA ALA A 49 -17.23 -3.52 4.56
C ALA A 49 -16.69 -4.43 5.69
N ALA A 50 -17.47 -5.42 6.15
CA ALA A 50 -17.02 -6.46 7.08
C ALA A 50 -15.88 -7.32 6.49
N ARG A 51 -15.69 -7.34 5.17
CA ARG A 51 -14.55 -7.96 4.48
C ARG A 51 -13.21 -7.61 5.11
N PHE A 52 -12.99 -6.33 5.38
CA PHE A 52 -11.72 -5.82 5.91
C PHE A 52 -11.45 -6.21 7.37
N TRP A 53 -12.49 -6.69 8.07
CA TRP A 53 -12.43 -7.18 9.44
C TRP A 53 -12.55 -8.71 9.53
N SER A 54 -12.63 -9.40 8.39
CA SER A 54 -12.66 -10.85 8.35
C SER A 54 -11.34 -11.44 8.85
N LEU A 55 -11.40 -12.66 9.41
CA LEU A 55 -10.22 -13.35 9.92
C LEU A 55 -9.14 -13.51 8.85
N ASP A 56 -9.54 -13.80 7.60
CA ASP A 56 -8.61 -13.94 6.47
C ASP A 56 -7.75 -12.68 6.26
N PHE A 57 -8.38 -11.50 6.31
CA PHE A 57 -7.68 -10.21 6.18
C PHE A 57 -6.82 -9.89 7.41
N LEU A 58 -7.33 -10.15 8.62
CA LEU A 58 -6.58 -9.91 9.86
C LEU A 58 -5.30 -10.76 9.94
N ILE A 59 -5.36 -12.01 9.48
CA ILE A 59 -4.20 -12.89 9.39
C ILE A 59 -3.17 -12.34 8.41
N PHE A 60 -3.62 -11.88 7.24
CA PHE A 60 -2.74 -11.22 6.28
C PHE A 60 -2.08 -9.98 6.88
N TYR A 61 -2.81 -9.14 7.61
CA TYR A 61 -2.24 -7.97 8.28
C TYR A 61 -1.18 -8.36 9.30
N ALA A 62 -1.45 -9.40 10.10
CA ALA A 62 -0.48 -9.92 11.07
C ALA A 62 0.78 -10.46 10.37
N TYR A 63 0.62 -11.26 9.32
CA TYR A 63 1.73 -11.77 8.51
C TYR A 63 2.57 -10.64 7.91
N TYR A 64 1.92 -9.63 7.34
CA TYR A 64 2.57 -8.46 6.77
C TYR A 64 3.38 -7.70 7.83
N ILE A 65 2.79 -7.42 8.99
CA ILE A 65 3.45 -6.75 10.12
C ILE A 65 4.66 -7.54 10.60
N VAL A 66 4.57 -8.87 10.70
CA VAL A 66 5.70 -9.72 11.08
C VAL A 66 6.82 -9.64 10.04
N CYS A 67 6.49 -9.75 8.74
CA CYS A 67 7.49 -9.69 7.67
C CYS A 67 8.21 -8.34 7.63
N VAL A 68 7.47 -7.24 7.77
CA VAL A 68 8.02 -5.88 7.82
C VAL A 68 8.82 -5.67 9.12
N GLY A 69 8.32 -6.16 10.24
CA GLY A 69 8.98 -6.07 11.54
C GLY A 69 10.34 -6.78 11.55
N LEU A 70 10.41 -8.00 11.01
CA LEU A 70 11.67 -8.76 10.89
C LEU A 70 12.66 -8.03 9.98
N PHE A 71 12.19 -7.54 8.83
CA PHE A 71 13.03 -6.79 7.90
C PHE A 71 13.55 -5.48 8.51
N ALA A 72 12.68 -4.71 9.15
CA ALA A 72 13.02 -3.45 9.80
C ALA A 72 13.99 -3.66 10.97
N PHE A 73 13.75 -4.69 11.80
CA PHE A 73 14.61 -5.02 12.94
C PHE A 73 16.03 -5.37 12.49
N PHE A 74 16.17 -6.19 11.44
CA PHE A 74 17.47 -6.51 10.86
C PHE A 74 18.23 -5.24 10.43
N TRP A 75 17.56 -4.34 9.71
CA TRP A 75 18.18 -3.12 9.20
C TRP A 75 18.49 -2.07 10.29
N PHE A 76 17.66 -2.00 11.33
CA PHE A 76 17.89 -1.12 12.47
C PHE A 76 19.15 -1.50 13.24
N ILE A 77 19.47 -2.80 13.32
CA ILE A 77 20.69 -3.29 13.97
C ILE A 77 21.89 -3.20 13.03
N TYR A 78 21.73 -3.61 11.77
CA TYR A 78 22.86 -3.73 10.84
C TYR A 78 23.43 -2.37 10.37
N SER A 79 22.58 -1.37 10.16
CA SER A 79 23.00 -0.06 9.66
C SER A 79 22.09 1.05 10.17
N PRO A 80 22.20 1.44 11.46
CA PRO A 80 21.34 2.44 12.05
C PRO A 80 21.44 3.75 11.27
N HIS A 81 20.31 4.20 10.73
CA HIS A 81 20.23 5.42 9.94
C HIS A 81 19.21 6.38 10.55
N ARG A 82 19.52 7.67 10.54
CA ARG A 82 18.65 8.69 11.17
C ARG A 82 17.22 8.70 10.63
N TRP A 83 17.07 8.37 9.35
CA TRP A 83 15.80 8.31 8.64
C TRP A 83 15.22 6.89 8.49
N GLN A 84 15.72 5.89 9.23
CA GLN A 84 15.32 4.48 9.07
C GLN A 84 13.84 4.21 9.35
N TYR A 85 13.23 4.92 10.31
CA TYR A 85 11.80 4.78 10.59
C TYR A 85 10.95 5.20 9.39
N TRP A 86 11.29 6.34 8.77
CA TRP A 86 10.57 6.84 7.61
C TRP A 86 10.87 6.03 6.34
N SER A 87 12.14 5.70 6.11
CA SER A 87 12.54 4.95 4.90
C SER A 87 12.09 3.51 4.89
N ILE A 88 12.08 2.81 6.03
CA ILE A 88 11.68 1.39 6.06
C ILE A 88 10.19 1.28 6.36
N LEU A 89 9.75 1.78 7.52
CA LEU A 89 8.35 1.64 7.93
C LEU A 89 7.41 2.54 7.11
N GLY A 90 7.86 3.72 6.71
CA GLY A 90 7.07 4.61 5.86
C GLY A 90 6.87 4.03 4.46
N THR A 91 7.91 3.49 3.82
CA THR A 91 7.75 2.80 2.53
C THR A 91 6.90 1.54 2.66
N ALA A 92 7.07 0.76 3.73
CA ALA A 92 6.21 -0.38 4.01
C ALA A 92 4.74 0.04 4.14
N LEU A 93 4.46 1.09 4.93
CA LEU A 93 3.09 1.59 5.09
C LEU A 93 2.47 2.02 3.75
N ILE A 94 3.22 2.70 2.89
CA ILE A 94 2.74 3.08 1.55
C ILE A 94 2.38 1.83 0.74
N ILE A 95 3.25 0.81 0.70
CA ILE A 95 2.99 -0.46 0.00
C ILE A 95 1.73 -1.13 0.54
N PHE A 96 1.57 -1.20 1.87
CA PHE A 96 0.41 -1.80 2.51
C PHE A 96 -0.88 -1.07 2.13
N VAL A 97 -0.88 0.27 2.19
CA VAL A 97 -2.06 1.07 1.86
C VAL A 97 -2.40 0.99 0.37
N THR A 98 -1.40 0.96 -0.52
CA THR A 98 -1.63 0.72 -1.96
C THR A 98 -2.29 -0.64 -2.18
N TRP A 99 -1.78 -1.70 -1.56
CA TRP A 99 -2.40 -3.03 -1.60
C TRP A 99 -3.85 -3.00 -1.06
N PHE A 100 -4.07 -2.35 0.07
CA PHE A 100 -5.40 -2.26 0.69
C PHE A 100 -6.41 -1.55 -0.24
N LEU A 101 -5.99 -0.47 -0.92
CA LEU A 101 -6.83 0.24 -1.88
C LEU A 101 -7.19 -0.63 -3.09
N VAL A 102 -6.32 -1.56 -3.51
CA VAL A 102 -6.69 -2.56 -4.53
C VAL A 102 -7.78 -3.49 -4.00
N GLU A 103 -7.64 -4.02 -2.79
CA GLU A 103 -8.66 -4.90 -2.18
C GLU A 103 -10.02 -4.21 -2.02
N VAL A 104 -10.02 -2.90 -1.76
CA VAL A 104 -11.24 -2.09 -1.81
C VAL A 104 -11.87 -2.12 -3.21
N GLY A 105 -11.06 -1.99 -4.27
CA GLY A 105 -11.53 -2.16 -5.65
C GLY A 105 -12.13 -3.54 -5.91
N VAL A 106 -11.49 -4.61 -5.41
CA VAL A 106 -12.03 -5.98 -5.51
C VAL A 106 -13.35 -6.11 -4.75
N ALA A 107 -13.49 -5.47 -3.59
CA ALA A 107 -14.75 -5.44 -2.84
C ALA A 107 -15.88 -4.74 -3.59
N VAL A 108 -15.59 -3.60 -4.25
CA VAL A 108 -16.55 -2.91 -5.12
C VAL A 108 -16.92 -3.79 -6.32
N ASN A 109 -15.95 -4.48 -6.92
CA ASN A 109 -16.22 -5.40 -8.03
C ASN A 109 -17.13 -6.57 -7.61
N ALA A 110 -16.89 -7.15 -6.43
CA ALA A 110 -17.74 -8.19 -5.87
C ALA A 110 -19.16 -7.70 -5.56
N TRP A 111 -19.32 -6.42 -5.21
CA TRP A 111 -20.60 -5.78 -4.98
C TRP A 111 -21.41 -5.55 -6.29
N TYR A 112 -20.75 -5.36 -7.44
CA TYR A 112 -21.47 -5.16 -8.70
C TYR A 112 -22.38 -6.35 -9.05
N ALA A 113 -21.94 -7.58 -8.82
CA ALA A 113 -22.72 -8.78 -9.15
C ALA A 113 -24.12 -8.79 -8.50
N PRO A 114 -24.26 -8.79 -7.15
CA PRO A 114 -25.57 -8.81 -6.51
C PRO A 114 -26.42 -7.58 -6.85
N PHE A 115 -25.80 -6.41 -7.02
CA PHE A 115 -26.54 -5.20 -7.38
C PHE A 115 -27.15 -5.27 -8.78
N TYR A 116 -26.40 -5.72 -9.78
CA TYR A 116 -26.93 -5.87 -11.14
C TYR A 116 -27.91 -7.05 -11.26
N ASP A 117 -27.76 -8.10 -10.45
CA ASP A 117 -28.75 -9.19 -10.38
C ASP A 117 -30.10 -8.71 -9.83
N LEU A 118 -30.09 -7.80 -8.84
CA LEU A 118 -31.32 -7.15 -8.36
C LEU A 118 -31.99 -6.31 -9.45
N ILE A 119 -31.20 -5.56 -10.24
CA ILE A 119 -31.73 -4.79 -11.38
C ILE A 119 -32.38 -5.73 -12.40
N GLN A 120 -31.69 -6.80 -12.78
CA GLN A 120 -32.23 -7.79 -13.73
C GLN A 120 -33.51 -8.44 -13.23
N THR A 121 -33.56 -8.81 -11.95
CA THR A 121 -34.74 -9.44 -11.33
C THR A 121 -35.93 -8.48 -11.29
N ALA A 122 -35.69 -7.20 -10.99
CA ALA A 122 -36.72 -6.17 -10.98
C ALA A 122 -37.31 -5.91 -12.37
N LEU A 123 -36.49 -5.99 -13.43
CA LEU A 123 -36.93 -5.85 -14.83
C LEU A 123 -37.64 -7.11 -15.35
N SER A 124 -37.31 -8.28 -14.83
CA SER A 124 -37.85 -9.56 -15.31
C SER A 124 -39.28 -9.82 -14.88
N SER A 125 -39.70 -9.37 -13.70
CA SER A 125 -41.09 -9.52 -13.25
C SER A 125 -41.48 -8.44 -12.24
N PRO A 126 -42.68 -7.84 -12.37
CA PRO A 126 -43.18 -6.86 -11.39
C PRO A 126 -43.22 -7.46 -9.97
N HIS A 127 -42.89 -6.64 -8.95
CA HIS A 127 -42.94 -6.97 -7.51
C HIS A 127 -42.01 -8.10 -7.00
N LYS A 128 -41.05 -8.59 -7.79
CA LYS A 128 -40.08 -9.59 -7.30
C LYS A 128 -38.97 -9.02 -6.41
N VAL A 129 -38.72 -7.72 -6.48
CA VAL A 129 -37.66 -7.03 -5.73
C VAL A 129 -38.29 -5.91 -4.91
N THR A 130 -37.94 -5.83 -3.64
CA THR A 130 -38.38 -4.72 -2.77
C THR A 130 -37.41 -3.56 -2.87
N ILE A 131 -37.89 -2.33 -2.74
CA ILE A 131 -37.02 -1.15 -2.76
C ILE A 131 -36.03 -1.13 -1.58
N GLU A 132 -36.35 -1.82 -0.48
CA GLU A 132 -35.47 -2.01 0.66
C GLU A 132 -34.18 -2.78 0.28
N GLN A 133 -34.28 -3.77 -0.61
CA GLN A 133 -33.10 -4.51 -1.10
C GLN A 133 -32.14 -3.58 -1.85
N PHE A 134 -32.66 -2.65 -2.66
CA PHE A 134 -31.84 -1.63 -3.31
C PHE A 134 -31.16 -0.70 -2.30
N TYR A 135 -31.89 -0.20 -1.29
CA TYR A 135 -31.29 0.64 -0.26
C TYR A 135 -30.22 -0.10 0.56
N ARG A 136 -30.41 -1.39 0.82
CA ARG A 136 -29.41 -2.23 1.48
C ARG A 136 -28.13 -2.32 0.66
N GLU A 137 -28.23 -2.63 -0.63
CA GLU A 137 -27.05 -2.71 -1.50
C GLU A 137 -26.35 -1.36 -1.65
N VAL A 138 -27.10 -0.27 -1.80
CA VAL A 138 -26.53 1.09 -1.82
C VAL A 138 -25.81 1.39 -0.49
N GLY A 139 -26.37 0.96 0.65
CA GLY A 139 -25.74 1.09 1.96
C GLY A 139 -24.43 0.28 2.07
N VAL A 140 -24.38 -0.92 1.51
CA VAL A 140 -23.16 -1.74 1.44
C VAL A 140 -22.08 -1.04 0.63
N PHE A 141 -22.41 -0.56 -0.57
CA PHE A 141 -21.50 0.21 -1.41
C PHE A 141 -20.98 1.46 -0.69
N LEU A 142 -21.88 2.22 -0.07
CA LEU A 142 -21.53 3.44 0.65
C LEU A 142 -20.55 3.18 1.80
N GLY A 143 -20.72 2.06 2.51
CA GLY A 143 -19.77 1.62 3.54
C GLY A 143 -18.37 1.36 2.98
N ILE A 144 -18.26 0.66 1.85
CA ILE A 144 -16.97 0.39 1.17
C ILE A 144 -16.36 1.71 0.67
N ALA A 145 -17.15 2.55 0.02
CA ALA A 145 -16.71 3.82 -0.55
C ALA A 145 -16.20 4.80 0.52
N LEU A 146 -16.87 4.90 1.67
CA LEU A 146 -16.41 5.75 2.77
C LEU A 146 -15.04 5.31 3.31
N ILE A 147 -14.83 4.01 3.50
CA ILE A 147 -13.54 3.46 3.89
C ILE A 147 -12.47 3.81 2.86
N ALA A 148 -12.78 3.65 1.57
CA ALA A 148 -11.90 3.99 0.46
C ALA A 148 -11.45 5.45 0.51
N VAL A 149 -12.40 6.38 0.65
CA VAL A 149 -12.14 7.82 0.67
C VAL A 149 -11.29 8.20 1.87
N VAL A 150 -11.63 7.72 3.06
CA VAL A 150 -10.87 8.03 4.29
C VAL A 150 -9.43 7.55 4.15
N ILE A 151 -9.22 6.31 3.73
CA ILE A 151 -7.88 5.73 3.59
C ILE A 151 -7.10 6.41 2.48
N SER A 152 -7.74 6.73 1.35
CA SER A 152 -7.09 7.44 0.24
C SER A 152 -6.62 8.84 0.65
N VAL A 153 -7.44 9.60 1.37
CA VAL A 153 -7.07 10.94 1.88
C VAL A 153 -5.91 10.85 2.88
N LEU A 154 -5.97 9.90 3.82
CA LEU A 154 -4.88 9.67 4.77
C LEU A 154 -3.58 9.24 4.07
N ASN A 155 -3.67 8.39 3.05
CA ASN A 155 -2.53 7.98 2.24
C ASN A 155 -1.91 9.17 1.53
N ASN A 156 -2.72 9.99 0.86
CA ASN A 156 -2.25 11.18 0.15
C ASN A 156 -1.53 12.16 1.10
N PHE A 157 -2.08 12.36 2.30
CA PHE A 157 -1.43 13.16 3.34
C PHE A 157 -0.10 12.53 3.79
N PHE A 158 -0.10 11.22 4.07
CA PHE A 158 1.08 10.50 4.54
C PHE A 158 2.21 10.52 3.50
N VAL A 159 1.87 10.28 2.23
CA VAL A 159 2.82 10.28 1.12
C VAL A 159 3.40 11.69 0.90
N SER A 160 2.56 12.73 0.98
CA SER A 160 3.04 14.11 0.97
C SER A 160 4.04 14.39 2.10
N HIS A 161 3.76 13.89 3.31
CA HIS A 161 4.66 14.00 4.44
C HIS A 161 5.95 13.19 4.25
N TYR A 162 5.85 11.99 3.68
CA TYR A 162 6.99 11.13 3.36
C TYR A 162 7.93 11.80 2.36
N VAL A 163 7.38 12.37 1.27
CA VAL A 163 8.17 13.15 0.29
C VAL A 163 8.84 14.34 0.97
N PHE A 164 8.14 15.05 1.86
CA PHE A 164 8.74 16.14 2.63
C PHE A 164 9.94 15.68 3.46
N ARG A 165 9.83 14.57 4.20
CA ARG A 165 10.95 14.01 4.97
C ARG A 165 12.12 13.59 4.08
N TRP A 166 11.83 13.01 2.93
CA TRP A 166 12.87 12.66 1.97
C TRP A 166 13.59 13.90 1.43
N ARG A 167 12.84 14.97 1.11
CA ARG A 167 13.41 16.27 0.73
C ARG A 167 14.31 16.84 1.82
N THR A 168 13.92 16.76 3.10
CA THR A 168 14.76 17.18 4.23
C THR A 168 16.06 16.39 4.27
N ALA A 169 15.99 15.07 4.19
CA ALA A 169 17.16 14.20 4.23
C ALA A 169 18.14 14.48 3.07
N MET A 170 17.59 14.70 1.88
CA MET A 170 18.39 15.07 0.70
C MET A 170 19.04 16.44 0.88
N ASN A 171 18.30 17.44 1.36
CA ASN A 171 18.85 18.78 1.63
C ASN A 171 20.03 18.71 2.59
N GLU A 172 19.89 18.01 3.71
CA GLU A 172 20.96 17.83 4.70
C GLU A 172 22.20 17.17 4.11
N TYR A 173 22.01 16.14 3.30
CA TYR A 173 23.11 15.48 2.59
C TYR A 173 23.82 16.44 1.62
N TYR A 174 23.08 17.25 0.88
CA TYR A 174 23.65 18.23 -0.04
C TYR A 174 24.34 19.38 0.68
N MET A 175 23.81 19.85 1.81
CA MET A 175 24.45 20.87 2.65
C MET A 175 25.77 20.37 3.24
N ALA A 176 25.84 19.10 3.67
CA ALA A 176 27.09 18.50 4.14
C ALA A 176 28.18 18.44 3.04
N ASN A 177 27.78 18.38 1.77
CA ASN A 177 28.69 18.32 0.62
C ASN A 177 28.77 19.67 -0.14
N TRP A 178 28.28 20.76 0.45
CA TRP A 178 28.10 22.04 -0.24
C TRP A 178 29.40 22.61 -0.82
N GLN A 179 30.53 22.42 -0.12
CA GLN A 179 31.84 22.90 -0.58
C GLN A 179 32.23 22.36 -1.95
N GLN A 180 31.82 21.13 -2.29
CA GLN A 180 32.09 20.52 -3.59
C GLN A 180 31.05 20.93 -4.65
N LEU A 181 29.80 21.17 -4.23
CA LEU A 181 28.66 21.38 -5.11
C LEU A 181 28.46 22.84 -5.53
N ARG A 182 28.91 23.80 -4.71
CA ARG A 182 28.67 25.24 -4.92
C ARG A 182 29.21 25.81 -6.25
N HIS A 183 30.10 25.08 -6.90
CA HIS A 183 30.71 25.46 -8.17
C HIS A 183 29.83 25.12 -9.39
N ILE A 184 28.75 24.36 -9.18
CA ILE A 184 27.80 23.99 -10.23
C ILE A 184 26.75 25.08 -10.36
N GLU A 185 26.50 25.54 -11.58
CA GLU A 185 25.48 26.55 -11.87
C GLU A 185 24.09 26.07 -11.45
N GLY A 186 23.38 26.90 -10.68
CA GLY A 186 22.06 26.55 -10.17
C GLY A 186 22.04 25.38 -9.19
N ALA A 187 23.17 25.04 -8.55
CA ALA A 187 23.26 23.89 -7.63
C ALA A 187 22.15 23.89 -6.56
N ALA A 188 21.84 25.04 -5.96
CA ALA A 188 20.79 25.17 -4.96
C ALA A 188 19.39 24.92 -5.54
N GLN A 189 19.13 25.35 -6.79
CA GLN A 189 17.86 25.15 -7.47
C GLN A 189 17.66 23.69 -7.87
N ARG A 190 18.69 23.06 -8.46
CA ARG A 190 18.67 21.63 -8.82
C ARG A 190 18.45 20.74 -7.59
N VAL A 191 19.11 21.06 -6.47
CA VAL A 191 18.89 20.35 -5.20
C VAL A 191 17.45 20.45 -4.71
N GLN A 192 16.71 21.52 -5.01
CA GLN A 192 15.31 21.63 -4.60
C GLN A 192 14.36 21.01 -5.63
N GLU A 193 14.48 21.38 -6.90
CA GLU A 193 13.58 20.98 -7.97
C GLU A 193 13.76 19.52 -8.38
N ASP A 194 15.01 19.05 -8.58
CA ASP A 194 15.26 17.67 -9.04
C ASP A 194 14.91 16.67 -7.93
N THR A 195 15.15 17.04 -6.68
CA THR A 195 14.77 16.24 -5.51
C THR A 195 13.25 16.08 -5.40
N MET A 196 12.50 17.16 -5.62
CA MET A 196 11.04 17.12 -5.62
C MET A 196 10.52 16.27 -6.79
N ARG A 197 11.02 16.53 -8.01
CA ARG A 197 10.62 15.79 -9.22
C ARG A 197 10.92 14.31 -9.08
N PHE A 198 12.12 13.95 -8.61
CA PHE A 198 12.55 12.57 -8.43
C PHE A 198 11.68 11.81 -7.42
N ALA A 199 11.38 12.42 -6.26
CA ALA A 199 10.54 11.79 -5.25
C ALA A 199 9.11 11.54 -5.77
N SER A 200 8.51 12.55 -6.42
CA SER A 200 7.16 12.41 -7.01
C SER A 200 7.12 11.41 -8.17
N THR A 201 8.15 11.35 -9.02
CA THR A 201 8.21 10.37 -10.11
C THR A 201 8.35 8.94 -9.58
N LEU A 202 9.21 8.70 -8.58
CA LEU A 202 9.38 7.37 -8.00
C LEU A 202 8.15 6.87 -7.27
N GLU A 203 7.44 7.76 -6.59
CA GLU A 203 6.14 7.47 -5.99
C GLU A 203 5.14 7.03 -7.06
N ASN A 204 4.92 7.85 -8.10
CA ASN A 204 3.98 7.56 -9.17
C ASN A 204 4.31 6.25 -9.90
N MET A 205 5.59 5.99 -10.15
CA MET A 205 6.06 4.75 -10.76
C MET A 205 5.88 3.55 -9.83
N GLY A 206 6.20 3.70 -8.54
CA GLY A 206 6.04 2.64 -7.53
C GLY A 206 4.59 2.22 -7.35
N VAL A 207 3.68 3.18 -7.24
CA VAL A 207 2.23 2.93 -7.15
C VAL A 207 1.71 2.26 -8.43
N SER A 208 2.09 2.78 -9.60
CA SER A 208 1.69 2.17 -10.88
C SER A 208 2.19 0.74 -11.05
N PHE A 209 3.43 0.46 -10.62
CA PHE A 209 4.02 -0.87 -10.68
C PHE A 209 3.33 -1.86 -9.73
N ILE A 210 3.05 -1.45 -8.50
CA ILE A 210 2.30 -2.27 -7.53
C ILE A 210 0.89 -2.54 -8.07
N ASN A 211 0.20 -1.52 -8.58
CA ASN A 211 -1.12 -1.69 -9.18
C ASN A 211 -1.09 -2.69 -10.34
N ALA A 212 -0.11 -2.62 -11.24
CA ALA A 212 0.01 -3.56 -12.35
C ALA A 212 0.22 -5.02 -11.89
N ILE A 213 1.09 -5.25 -10.90
CA ILE A 213 1.29 -6.58 -10.31
C ILE A 213 0.01 -7.07 -9.65
N MET A 214 -0.67 -6.20 -8.90
CA MET A 214 -1.88 -6.55 -8.18
C MET A 214 -3.05 -6.85 -9.13
N THR A 215 -3.19 -6.10 -10.24
CA THR A 215 -4.17 -6.42 -11.30
C THR A 215 -3.86 -7.75 -12.00
N LEU A 216 -2.60 -8.18 -12.05
CA LEU A 216 -2.24 -9.48 -12.62
C LEU A 216 -2.56 -10.65 -11.67
N ILE A 217 -2.45 -10.43 -10.36
CA ILE A 217 -2.64 -11.45 -9.32
C ILE A 217 -4.13 -11.58 -8.92
N ALA A 218 -4.88 -10.47 -8.93
CA ALA A 218 -6.31 -10.43 -8.65
C ALA A 218 -7.15 -10.98 -9.81
#